data_AF-A0A380QJY8-F1
#
_entry.id   AF-A0A380QJY8-F1
#
_cell.length_a   1.000
_cell.length_b   1.000
_cell.length_c   1.000
_cell.angle_alpha   90.00
_cell.angle_beta   90.00
_cell.angle_gamma   90.00
#
_symmetry.space_group_name_H-M   'P 1'
#
loop_
_entity.id
_entity.type
_entity.pdbx_description
1 polymer ?
#
loop_
_entity_poly.entity_id
_entity_poly.type
_entity_poly.pdbx_seq_one_letter_code
_entity_poly.pdbx_strand_id
1 'polypeptide(L)'
;MVASPFLIGFRFQEAMDIQEIDLVKKNRISRCLIAGMILGAFVAQSAPALAVDLPFSANCTNHAAINVVRPDTGITFRKNPNSTATRAATATVFSINGLANITIPANAVSCFYTVQGNDNYCFQASNNAAAFANINAVANTNTAAVPACQ
;
A
#
# COMPACT_ATOMS: atom_id res chain seq x y z
N MET A 1 -13.95 -22.60 59.45
CA MET A 1 -12.76 -21.74 59.56
C MET A 1 -12.14 -21.63 58.17
N VAL A 2 -11.90 -20.46 57.57
CA VAL A 2 -12.32 -19.08 57.90
C VAL A 2 -12.51 -18.30 56.57
N ALA A 3 -13.50 -17.39 56.54
CA ALA A 3 -13.73 -16.22 55.66
C ALA A 3 -13.02 -16.06 54.27
N SER A 4 -13.85 -15.78 53.25
CA SER A 4 -13.59 -14.69 52.28
C SER A 4 -13.96 -13.34 52.92
N PRO A 5 -13.36 -12.18 52.55
CA PRO A 5 -13.78 -11.39 51.37
C PRO A 5 -12.57 -10.66 50.71
N PHE A 6 -12.56 -9.51 50.02
CA PHE A 6 -13.51 -8.43 49.59
C PHE A 6 -12.96 -7.89 48.24
N LEU A 7 -13.69 -7.68 47.14
CA LEU A 7 -14.74 -6.68 46.79
C LEU A 7 -14.25 -5.21 46.65
N ILE A 8 -15.02 -4.42 45.86
CA ILE A 8 -14.82 -3.01 45.39
C ILE A 8 -14.02 -2.89 44.07
N GLY A 9 -14.52 -2.23 43.00
CA GLY A 9 -15.85 -1.61 42.77
C GLY A 9 -16.16 -1.48 41.26
N PHE A 10 -17.41 -1.66 40.80
CA PHE A 10 -18.47 -0.63 40.68
C PHE A 10 -18.09 0.56 39.78
N ARG A 11 -18.80 0.80 38.66
CA ARG A 11 -20.19 1.31 38.54
C ARG A 11 -20.89 0.79 37.26
N PHE A 12 -22.16 0.34 37.31
CA PHE A 12 -23.41 1.05 36.88
C PHE A 12 -23.41 1.43 35.37
N GLN A 13 -24.44 1.33 34.53
CA GLN A 13 -25.89 0.97 34.60
C GLN A 13 -26.36 0.81 33.10
N GLU A 14 -27.50 0.29 32.59
CA GLU A 14 -28.92 0.09 32.96
C GLU A 14 -29.53 -1.21 32.34
N ALA A 15 -30.82 -1.45 32.59
CA ALA A 15 -31.88 -2.04 31.71
C ALA A 15 -31.46 -2.94 30.51
N MET A 16 -31.86 -4.21 30.38
CA MET A 16 -33.22 -4.80 30.41
C MET A 16 -34.28 -4.08 29.57
N ASP A 17 -34.66 -4.69 28.43
CA ASP A 17 -36.07 -4.98 28.20
C ASP A 17 -36.21 -6.39 27.60
N ILE A 18 -37.28 -7.10 27.95
CA ILE A 18 -37.62 -8.41 27.40
C ILE A 18 -39.02 -8.31 26.81
N GLN A 19 -39.13 -8.55 25.50
CA GLN A 19 -40.40 -8.81 24.84
C GLN A 19 -40.42 -10.25 24.35
N GLU A 20 -41.21 -11.08 25.03
CA GLU A 20 -41.52 -12.44 24.59
C GLU A 20 -42.29 -12.38 23.26
N ILE A 21 -41.87 -13.18 22.28
CA ILE A 21 -42.65 -13.39 21.05
C ILE A 21 -43.52 -14.64 21.25
N ASP A 22 -44.65 -14.45 21.94
CA ASP A 22 -45.64 -15.49 22.16
C ASP A 22 -46.27 -15.97 20.82
N LEU A 23 -46.37 -17.29 20.64
CA LEU A 23 -46.47 -17.92 19.32
C LEU A 23 -47.92 -18.16 18.84
N VAL A 24 -48.80 -17.15 18.92
CA VAL A 24 -50.23 -17.31 18.60
C VAL A 24 -50.60 -16.95 17.15
N LYS A 25 -50.36 -17.94 16.27
CA LYS A 25 -51.43 -18.53 15.44
C LYS A 25 -52.26 -17.60 14.53
N LYS A 26 -51.80 -17.32 13.30
CA LYS A 26 -52.71 -17.39 12.13
C LYS A 26 -52.07 -17.78 10.78
N ASN A 27 -52.47 -18.97 10.31
CA ASN A 27 -52.28 -19.52 8.97
C ASN A 27 -52.62 -18.55 7.83
N ARG A 28 -51.67 -18.28 6.91
CA ARG A 28 -51.84 -18.45 5.45
C ARG A 28 -50.55 -18.32 4.62
N ILE A 29 -50.22 -19.41 3.93
CA ILE A 29 -49.80 -19.47 2.51
C ILE A 29 -49.00 -18.28 1.93
N SER A 30 -47.69 -18.46 1.75
CA SER A 30 -47.07 -18.36 0.41
C SER A 30 -45.74 -19.13 0.36
N ARG A 31 -45.37 -19.66 -0.81
CA ARG A 31 -44.10 -20.37 -1.05
C ARG A 31 -43.14 -19.48 -1.84
N CYS A 32 -42.13 -18.93 -1.18
CA CYS A 32 -40.92 -18.44 -1.83
C CYS A 32 -39.70 -19.16 -1.23
N LEU A 33 -39.04 -19.98 -2.05
CA LEU A 33 -37.81 -20.68 -1.67
C LEU A 33 -36.63 -19.71 -1.73
N ILE A 34 -36.31 -19.04 -0.62
CA ILE A 34 -35.06 -18.29 -0.49
C ILE A 34 -33.94 -19.29 -0.15
N ALA A 35 -33.26 -19.75 -1.19
CA ALA A 35 -32.11 -20.66 -1.05
C ALA A 35 -30.84 -19.90 -0.66
N GLY A 36 -30.00 -20.54 0.16
CA GLY A 36 -28.55 -20.29 0.25
C GLY A 36 -28.11 -18.86 0.54
N MET A 37 -28.21 -18.42 1.80
CA MET A 37 -27.48 -17.23 2.25
C MET A 37 -26.00 -17.58 2.54
N ILE A 38 -25.09 -16.73 2.06
CA ILE A 38 -23.68 -16.60 2.49
C ILE A 38 -22.73 -17.76 2.14
N LEU A 39 -21.82 -17.49 1.19
CA LEU A 39 -20.38 -17.74 1.33
C LEU A 39 -19.63 -16.78 0.39
N GLY A 40 -18.56 -16.14 0.89
CA GLY A 40 -18.04 -14.91 0.30
C GLY A 40 -16.82 -15.08 -0.59
N ALA A 41 -16.67 -14.16 -1.55
CA ALA A 41 -15.42 -13.90 -2.27
C ALA A 41 -15.32 -12.41 -2.62
N PHE A 42 -14.82 -11.59 -1.70
CA PHE A 42 -14.45 -10.20 -2.00
C PHE A 42 -13.19 -10.21 -2.87
N VAL A 43 -13.37 -10.32 -4.18
CA VAL A 43 -12.27 -10.15 -5.15
C VAL A 43 -11.82 -8.70 -5.14
N ALA A 44 -10.88 -8.39 -4.24
CA ALA A 44 -10.22 -7.09 -4.16
C ALA A 44 -9.43 -6.85 -5.46
N GLN A 45 -10.08 -6.22 -6.43
CA GLN A 45 -9.46 -5.79 -7.68
C GLN A 45 -8.48 -4.67 -7.36
N SER A 46 -7.22 -5.05 -7.11
CA SER A 46 -6.09 -4.13 -7.03
C SER A 46 -6.04 -3.32 -8.32
N ALA A 47 -6.37 -2.02 -8.23
CA ALA A 47 -6.20 -1.11 -9.35
C ALA A 47 -4.73 -1.16 -9.82
N PRO A 48 -4.46 -1.13 -11.14
CA PRO A 48 -3.09 -1.19 -11.63
C PRO A 48 -2.31 0.00 -11.09
N ALA A 49 -1.21 -0.26 -10.39
CA ALA A 49 -0.34 0.77 -9.86
C ALA A 49 0.15 1.68 -11.00
N LEU A 50 -0.25 2.95 -10.94
CA LEU A 50 0.11 3.93 -11.95
C LEU A 50 1.62 4.13 -11.96
N ALA A 51 2.23 4.06 -13.14
CA ALA A 51 3.60 4.48 -13.31
C ALA A 51 3.68 6.01 -13.15
N VAL A 52 4.60 6.46 -12.29
CA VAL A 52 4.84 7.86 -11.99
C VAL A 52 6.18 8.25 -12.60
N ASP A 53 6.18 9.27 -13.45
CA ASP A 53 7.36 9.76 -14.15
C ASP A 53 8.05 10.86 -13.33
N LEU A 54 9.25 10.58 -12.81
CA LEU A 54 10.05 11.52 -12.03
C LEU A 54 11.07 12.21 -12.96
N PRO A 55 10.84 13.46 -13.40
CA PRO A 55 11.83 14.22 -14.15
C PRO A 55 13.02 14.59 -13.25
N PHE A 56 14.18 14.85 -13.85
CA PHE A 56 15.36 15.28 -13.10
C PHE A 56 15.13 16.63 -12.41
N SER A 57 15.42 16.70 -11.11
CA SER A 57 15.25 17.88 -10.27
C SER A 57 16.26 17.89 -9.12
N ALA A 58 17.42 18.52 -9.35
CA ALA A 58 18.52 18.59 -8.38
C ALA A 58 18.15 19.19 -7.00
N ASN A 59 17.09 20.00 -6.97
CA ASN A 59 16.56 20.64 -5.76
C ASN A 59 15.18 20.07 -5.33
N CYS A 60 14.73 18.94 -5.90
CA CYS A 60 13.45 18.28 -5.61
C CYS A 60 12.19 19.17 -5.74
N THR A 61 12.28 20.26 -6.53
CA THR A 61 11.15 21.14 -6.85
C THR A 61 10.10 20.44 -7.71
N ASN A 62 10.53 19.53 -8.60
CA ASN A 62 9.64 18.60 -9.28
C ASN A 62 9.72 17.25 -8.54
N HIS A 63 8.65 16.91 -7.84
CA HIS A 63 8.48 15.64 -7.13
C HIS A 63 7.06 15.11 -7.36
N ALA A 64 6.86 13.82 -7.12
CA ALA A 64 5.56 13.18 -7.23
C ALA A 64 5.28 12.26 -6.05
N ALA A 65 4.03 12.25 -5.58
CA ALA A 65 3.57 11.35 -4.54
C ALA A 65 3.40 9.93 -5.10
N ILE A 66 3.90 8.93 -4.37
CA ILE A 66 3.73 7.51 -4.68
C ILE A 66 3.16 6.84 -3.43
N ASN A 67 1.94 6.31 -3.57
CA ASN A 67 1.22 5.63 -2.50
C ASN A 67 1.38 4.10 -2.65
N VAL A 68 2.14 3.48 -1.75
CA VAL A 68 2.33 2.03 -1.70
C VAL A 68 1.38 1.43 -0.67
N VAL A 69 0.24 0.93 -1.17
CA VAL A 69 -0.79 0.23 -0.38
C VAL A 69 -0.73 -1.27 -0.61
N ARG A 70 -1.19 -2.06 0.35
CA ARG A 70 -1.28 -3.52 0.18
C ARG A 70 -2.17 -3.87 -1.03
N PRO A 71 -1.79 -4.83 -1.89
CA PRO A 71 -0.79 -5.88 -1.65
C PRO A 71 0.69 -5.47 -1.78
N ASP A 72 1.01 -4.28 -2.28
CA ASP A 72 2.38 -3.91 -2.65
C ASP A 72 3.32 -3.75 -1.46
N THR A 73 4.60 -4.03 -1.72
CA THR A 73 5.68 -4.09 -0.71
C THR A 73 6.80 -3.08 -0.96
N GLY A 74 6.65 -2.24 -1.99
CA GLY A 74 7.64 -1.24 -2.35
C GLY A 74 7.41 -0.57 -3.70
N ILE A 75 8.48 0.01 -4.24
CA ILE A 75 8.51 0.74 -5.50
C ILE A 75 9.59 0.14 -6.39
N THR A 76 9.23 -0.15 -7.65
CA THR A 76 10.19 -0.47 -8.71
C THR A 76 10.56 0.82 -9.44
N PHE A 77 11.81 1.28 -9.31
CA PHE A 77 12.35 2.40 -10.07
C PHE A 77 12.99 1.89 -11.37
N ARG A 78 12.70 2.53 -12.51
CA ARG A 78 13.12 2.10 -13.85
C ARG A 78 13.67 3.30 -14.63
N LYS A 79 14.82 3.13 -15.30
CA LYS A 79 15.49 4.19 -16.06
C LYS A 79 14.88 4.37 -17.45
N ASN A 80 14.52 5.60 -17.82
CA ASN A 80 13.86 5.90 -19.09
C ASN A 80 14.52 7.11 -19.82
N PRO A 81 14.86 7.01 -21.11
CA PRO A 81 14.79 5.82 -21.97
C PRO A 81 15.76 4.72 -21.52
N ASN A 82 15.45 3.46 -21.85
CA ASN A 82 16.32 2.31 -21.58
C ASN A 82 17.45 2.21 -22.62
N SER A 83 18.45 3.09 -22.51
CA SER A 83 19.57 3.23 -23.45
C SER A 83 20.89 2.79 -22.83
N THR A 84 21.94 2.61 -23.64
CA THR A 84 23.30 2.33 -23.14
C THR A 84 23.79 3.45 -22.20
N ALA A 85 23.41 4.71 -22.48
CA ALA A 85 23.79 5.86 -21.65
C ALA A 85 23.11 5.84 -20.27
N THR A 86 21.80 5.60 -20.18
CA THR A 86 21.11 5.51 -18.87
C THR A 86 21.50 4.25 -18.10
N ARG A 87 21.79 3.14 -18.78
CA ARG A 87 22.35 1.94 -18.14
C ARG A 87 23.69 2.24 -17.48
N ALA A 88 24.64 2.83 -18.21
CA ALA A 88 25.95 3.20 -17.67
C ALA A 88 25.88 4.26 -16.55
N ALA A 89 24.84 5.11 -16.58
CA ALA A 89 24.64 6.14 -15.57
C ALA A 89 24.07 5.61 -14.25
N THR A 90 24.44 6.23 -13.14
CA THR A 90 23.74 6.12 -11.84
C THR A 90 22.53 7.05 -11.82
N ALA A 91 21.53 6.74 -10.99
CA ALA A 91 20.44 7.65 -10.70
C ALA A 91 20.07 7.56 -9.22
N THR A 92 19.96 8.68 -8.53
CA THR A 92 19.57 8.74 -7.11
C THR A 92 18.24 9.47 -7.01
N VAL A 93 17.23 8.74 -6.54
CA VAL A 93 15.91 9.26 -6.18
C VAL A 93 15.94 9.59 -4.68
N PHE A 94 15.43 10.76 -4.29
CA PHE A 94 15.29 11.14 -2.90
C PHE A 94 13.82 11.00 -2.47
N SER A 95 13.59 10.37 -1.32
CA SER A 95 12.31 10.33 -0.61
C SER A 95 12.25 11.52 0.34
N ILE A 96 11.22 12.36 0.19
CA ILE A 96 11.14 13.66 0.86
C ILE A 96 10.68 13.52 2.30
N ASN A 97 9.71 12.63 2.59
CA ASN A 97 9.21 12.44 3.96
C ASN A 97 10.03 11.39 4.71
N GLY A 98 10.48 10.33 4.04
CA GLY A 98 11.41 9.34 4.59
C GLY A 98 12.87 9.82 4.68
N LEU A 99 13.20 10.98 4.09
CA LEU A 99 14.53 11.61 4.09
C LEU A 99 15.66 10.68 3.56
N ALA A 100 15.31 9.76 2.67
CA ALA A 100 16.18 8.68 2.22
C ALA A 100 16.67 8.90 0.77
N ASN A 101 17.97 8.71 0.54
CA ASN A 101 18.53 8.59 -0.81
C ASN A 101 18.43 7.13 -1.29
N ILE A 102 17.91 6.94 -2.50
CA ILE A 102 17.62 5.64 -3.11
C ILE A 102 18.36 5.58 -4.45
N THR A 103 19.47 4.86 -4.50
CA THR A 103 20.37 4.83 -5.64
C THR A 103 20.11 3.62 -6.53
N ILE A 104 19.75 3.89 -7.78
CA ILE A 104 19.75 2.94 -8.88
C ILE A 104 21.20 2.84 -9.41
N PRO A 105 21.90 1.72 -9.20
CA PRO A 105 23.32 1.62 -9.55
C PRO A 105 23.56 1.67 -11.06
N ALA A 106 24.82 1.92 -11.45
CA ALA A 106 25.27 1.76 -12.83
C ALA A 106 25.09 0.30 -13.28
N ASN A 107 24.89 0.10 -14.58
CA ASN A 107 24.57 -1.15 -15.27
C ASN A 107 23.18 -1.76 -14.95
N ALA A 108 22.48 -1.32 -13.90
CA ALA A 108 21.08 -1.68 -13.68
C ALA A 108 20.13 -0.87 -14.59
N VAL A 109 19.10 -1.53 -15.11
CA VAL A 109 17.96 -0.90 -15.83
C VAL A 109 16.87 -0.46 -14.84
N SER A 110 16.73 -1.19 -13.73
CA SER A 110 15.75 -0.94 -12.66
C SER A 110 16.24 -1.51 -11.34
N CYS A 111 15.76 -0.97 -10.23
CA CYS A 111 15.93 -1.53 -8.89
C CYS A 111 14.62 -1.50 -8.11
N PHE A 112 14.52 -2.28 -7.03
CA PHE A 112 13.38 -2.32 -6.12
C PHE A 112 13.71 -1.71 -4.76
N TYR A 113 12.82 -0.90 -4.21
CA TYR A 113 12.94 -0.29 -2.89
C TYR A 113 11.75 -0.69 -2.01
N THR A 114 12.01 -1.35 -0.89
CA THR A 114 10.97 -1.80 0.07
C THR A 114 10.45 -0.65 0.91
N VAL A 115 9.17 -0.33 0.79
CA VAL A 115 8.49 0.77 1.51
C VAL A 115 6.98 0.52 1.53
N GLN A 116 6.25 1.07 2.51
CA GLN A 116 4.78 1.11 2.53
C GLN A 116 4.28 2.49 3.00
N GLY A 117 3.09 2.88 2.57
CA GLY A 117 2.51 4.20 2.80
C GLY A 117 2.73 5.17 1.62
N ASN A 118 2.36 6.43 1.83
CA ASN A 118 2.47 7.50 0.83
C ASN A 118 3.65 8.43 1.13
N ASP A 119 4.56 8.58 0.17
CA ASP A 119 5.72 9.48 0.26
C ASP A 119 5.94 10.18 -1.10
N ASN A 120 6.64 11.31 -1.10
CA ASN A 120 6.94 12.11 -2.28
C ASN A 120 8.39 11.85 -2.72
N TYR A 121 8.58 11.56 -4.00
CA TYR A 121 9.86 11.17 -4.57
C TYR A 121 10.29 12.12 -5.69
N CYS A 122 11.59 12.42 -5.75
CA CYS A 122 12.23 13.27 -6.76
C CYS A 122 13.51 12.63 -7.29
N PHE A 123 13.77 12.73 -8.59
CA PHE A 123 15.04 12.27 -9.17
C PHE A 123 16.11 13.35 -9.02
N GLN A 124 16.91 13.26 -7.95
CA GLN A 124 17.77 14.36 -7.50
C GLN A 124 19.16 14.37 -8.16
N ALA A 125 19.84 13.23 -8.27
CA ALA A 125 21.25 13.20 -8.70
C ALA A 125 21.55 12.08 -9.71
N SER A 126 22.49 12.33 -10.60
CA SER A 126 23.00 11.35 -11.57
C SER A 126 24.39 11.77 -12.05
N ASN A 127 25.25 10.80 -12.36
CA ASN A 127 26.53 11.07 -13.04
C ASN A 127 26.35 11.44 -14.54
N ASN A 128 25.15 11.28 -15.11
CA ASN A 128 24.82 11.71 -16.47
C ASN A 128 23.31 12.03 -16.58
N ALA A 129 22.86 13.09 -15.92
CA ALA A 129 21.44 13.48 -15.89
C ALA A 129 20.84 13.69 -17.30
N ALA A 130 21.63 14.18 -18.26
CA ALA A 130 21.19 14.43 -19.63
C ALA A 130 20.86 13.17 -20.45
N ALA A 131 21.25 11.97 -19.98
CA ALA A 131 20.86 10.72 -20.62
C ALA A 131 19.41 10.31 -20.31
N PHE A 132 18.82 10.84 -19.24
CA PHE A 132 17.49 10.48 -18.75
C PHE A 132 16.43 11.46 -19.26
N ALA A 133 15.29 10.94 -19.71
CA ALA A 133 14.07 11.73 -19.77
C ALA A 133 13.46 11.83 -18.36
N ASN A 134 13.39 10.71 -17.66
CA ASN A 134 12.87 10.58 -16.30
C ASN A 134 13.22 9.20 -15.69
N ILE A 135 12.83 9.01 -14.43
CA ILE A 135 12.76 7.69 -13.79
C ILE A 135 11.28 7.31 -13.67
N ASN A 136 10.85 6.19 -14.24
CA ASN A 136 9.51 5.65 -13.97
C ASN A 136 9.56 4.90 -12.64
N ALA A 137 8.76 5.36 -11.68
CA ALA A 137 8.56 4.69 -10.40
C ALA A 137 7.16 4.03 -10.39
N VAL A 138 7.09 2.76 -10.02
CA VAL A 138 5.84 1.99 -10.00
C VAL A 138 5.72 1.28 -8.66
N ALA A 139 4.66 1.55 -7.89
CA ALA A 139 4.34 0.74 -6.71
C ALA A 139 4.10 -0.71 -7.15
N ASN A 140 4.72 -1.67 -6.48
CA ASN A 140 4.57 -3.09 -6.82
C ASN A 140 5.08 -3.99 -5.67
N THR A 141 4.82 -5.29 -5.78
CA THR A 141 5.59 -6.34 -5.12
C THR A 141 6.76 -6.76 -6.03
N ASN A 142 7.93 -7.13 -5.47
CA ASN A 142 9.10 -7.57 -6.26
C ASN A 142 8.97 -8.99 -6.85
N THR A 143 7.90 -9.26 -7.58
CA THR A 143 7.62 -10.56 -8.23
C THR A 143 8.62 -10.91 -9.34
N ALA A 144 9.30 -9.92 -9.90
CA ALA A 144 10.30 -10.08 -10.94
C ALA A 144 11.75 -10.25 -10.42
N ALA A 145 11.94 -10.39 -9.09
CA ALA A 145 13.25 -10.57 -8.44
C ALA A 145 14.31 -9.53 -8.86
N VAL A 146 13.88 -8.27 -9.05
CA VAL A 146 14.74 -7.14 -9.40
C VAL A 146 15.70 -6.85 -8.24
N PRO A 147 17.00 -6.54 -8.49
CA PRO A 147 17.93 -6.18 -7.41
C PRO A 147 17.43 -5.00 -6.59
N ALA A 148 17.78 -4.98 -5.29
CA ALA A 148 17.47 -3.87 -4.41
C ALA A 148 18.18 -2.57 -4.87
N CYS A 149 17.56 -1.43 -4.60
CA CYS A 149 18.24 -0.13 -4.67
C CYS A 149 19.25 0.01 -3.51
N GLN A 150 20.24 0.89 -3.66
CA GLN A 150 21.32 1.13 -2.68
C GLN A 150 21.13 2.43 -1.91
#